data_AF-A0A9N8P6K5-F1
#
_entry.id   AF-A0A9N8P6K5-F1
#
_cell.length_a   1.000
_cell.length_b   1.000
_cell.length_c   1.000
_cell.angle_alpha   90.00
_cell.angle_beta   90.00
_cell.angle_gamma   90.00
#
_symmetry.space_group_name_H-M   'P 1'
#
loop_
_entity.id
_entity.type
_entity.pdbx_description
1 polymer ?
#
loop_
_entity_poly.entity_id
_entity_poly.type
_entity_poly.pdbx_seq_one_letter_code
_entity_poly.pdbx_strand_id
1 'polypeptide(L)' 'MDVEMPVMDGLGAIRRIRQSEAKGDIANHVPVIAITANARQEQVTVALGAGMDEVVTKPFLVRELVPRMVALVQKYMGG' A
#
# COMPACT_ATOMS: atom_id res chain seq x y z
N MET A 1 3.13 -1.98 3.87
CA MET A 1 2.42 -3.24 4.18
C MET A 1 3.13 -4.39 3.50
N ASP A 2 3.45 -5.44 4.24
CA ASP A 2 4.03 -6.65 3.64
C ASP A 2 2.96 -7.38 2.82
N VAL A 3 3.30 -7.79 1.59
CA VAL A 3 2.39 -8.57 0.75
C VAL A 3 2.32 -10.01 1.23
N GLU A 4 3.46 -10.56 1.69
CA GLU A 4 3.59 -11.95 2.12
C GLU A 4 3.48 -12.00 3.64
N MET A 5 2.25 -12.21 4.15
CA MET A 5 1.95 -12.31 5.58
C MET A 5 1.25 -13.65 5.89
N PRO A 6 1.50 -14.24 7.08
CA PRO A 6 0.76 -15.42 7.52
C PRO A 6 -0.70 -15.07 7.84
N VAL A 7 -1.61 -16.04 7.70
CA VAL A 7 -3.07 -15.94 7.95
C VAL A 7 -3.83 -15.08 6.93
N MET A 8 -3.42 -13.84 6.68
CA MET A 8 -4.01 -12.96 5.69
C MET A 8 -2.92 -12.20 4.96
N ASP A 9 -2.93 -12.27 3.63
CA ASP A 9 -1.96 -11.57 2.79
C ASP A 9 -2.25 -10.06 2.72
N GLY A 10 -1.24 -9.30 2.28
CA GLY A 10 -1.39 -7.85 2.11
C GLY A 10 -2.49 -7.49 1.11
N LEU A 11 -2.74 -8.34 0.11
CA LEU A 11 -3.80 -8.10 -0.88
C LEU A 11 -5.20 -8.20 -0.27
N GLY A 12 -5.44 -9.16 0.63
CA GLY A 12 -6.68 -9.26 1.40
C GLY A 12 -6.84 -8.08 2.35
N ALA A 13 -5.75 -7.67 3.01
CA ALA A 13 -5.76 -6.53 3.92
C ALA A 13 -6.12 -5.22 3.21
N ILE A 14 -5.50 -4.91 2.06
CA ILE A 14 -5.81 -3.67 1.33
C ILE A 14 -7.26 -3.67 0.81
N ARG A 15 -7.77 -4.81 0.33
CA ARG A 15 -9.17 -4.90 -0.11
C ARG A 15 -10.13 -4.58 1.02
N ARG A 16 -9.85 -5.03 2.25
CA ARG A 16 -10.67 -4.70 3.43
C ARG A 16 -10.58 -3.22 3.80
N ILE A 17 -9.38 -2.62 3.72
CA ILE A 17 -9.20 -1.18 3.94
C ILE A 17 -10.05 -0.39 2.93
N ARG A 18 -9.94 -0.68 1.63
CA ARG A 18 -10.72 -0.01 0.59
C ARG A 18 -12.23 -0.23 0.72
N GLN A 19 -12.65 -1.42 1.15
CA GLN A 19 -14.07 -1.66 1.48
C GLN A 19 -14.55 -0.79 2.66
N SER A 20 -13.71 -0.60 3.68
CA SER A 20 -14.04 0.22 4.85
C SER A 20 -14.10 1.71 4.49
N GLU A 21 -13.21 2.18 3.60
CA GLU A 21 -13.28 3.51 2.99
C GLU A 21 -14.59 3.70 2.20
N ALA A 22 -14.95 2.73 1.34
CA ALA A 22 -16.17 2.80 0.54
C ALA A 22 -17.46 2.78 1.38
N LYS A 23 -17.43 2.15 2.57
CA LYS A 23 -18.54 2.15 3.53
C LYS A 23 -18.63 3.44 4.35
N GLY A 24 -17.59 4.27 4.34
CA GLY A 24 -17.48 5.45 5.20
C GLY A 24 -17.04 5.14 6.64
N ASP A 25 -16.63 3.90 6.93
CA ASP A 25 -16.06 3.53 8.24
C ASP A 25 -14.69 4.22 8.44
N ILE A 26 -13.98 4.48 7.34
CA ILE A 26 -12.77 5.29 7.30
C ILE A 26 -13.06 6.53 6.47
N ALA A 27 -12.95 7.70 7.09
CA ALA A 27 -13.38 8.97 6.50
C ALA A 27 -12.56 9.36 5.25
N ASN A 28 -11.27 9.06 5.24
CA ASN A 28 -10.35 9.45 4.18
C ASN A 28 -9.59 8.25 3.64
N HIS A 29 -9.03 8.41 2.44
CA HIS A 29 -8.15 7.42 1.87
C HIS A 29 -6.89 7.22 2.73
N VAL A 30 -6.63 5.97 3.11
CA VAL A 30 -5.42 5.57 3.85
C VAL A 30 -4.32 5.28 2.85
N PRO A 31 -3.20 6.02 2.85
CA PRO A 31 -2.11 5.73 1.93
C PRO A 31 -1.39 4.44 2.30
N VAL A 32 -1.22 3.53 1.35
CA VAL A 32 -0.59 2.22 1.58
C VAL A 32 0.48 1.93 0.54
N ILE A 33 1.73 1.77 1.01
CA ILE A 33 2.85 1.27 0.21
C ILE A 33 2.97 -0.24 0.41
N ALA A 34 2.85 -1.02 -0.66
CA ALA A 34 3.13 -2.45 -0.64
C ALA A 34 4.64 -2.70 -0.57
N ILE A 35 5.03 -3.69 0.22
CA ILE A 35 6.41 -4.11 0.40
C ILE A 35 6.49 -5.59 -0.01
N THR A 36 7.35 -5.91 -0.97
CA THR A 36 7.48 -7.26 -1.55
C THR A 36 8.93 -7.70 -1.64
N ALA A 37 9.21 -9.00 -1.56
CA ALA A 37 10.55 -9.53 -1.84
C ALA A 37 10.85 -9.61 -3.36
N ASN A 38 9.82 -9.48 -4.21
CA ASN A 38 9.92 -9.66 -5.65
C ASN A 38 9.18 -8.53 -6.39
N ALA A 39 9.86 -7.86 -7.32
CA ALA A 39 9.36 -6.72 -8.12
C ALA A 39 8.80 -7.13 -9.49
N ARG A 40 8.45 -8.41 -9.70
CA ARG A 40 7.88 -8.83 -10.99
C ARG A 40 6.71 -7.92 -11.34
N GLN A 41 6.69 -7.49 -12.61
CA GLN A 41 5.69 -6.55 -13.11
C GLN A 41 4.26 -7.00 -12.77
N GLU A 42 3.98 -8.30 -12.85
CA GLU A 42 2.69 -8.87 -12.46
C GLU A 42 2.33 -8.60 -10.99
N GLN A 43 3.27 -8.75 -10.06
CA GLN A 43 3.03 -8.50 -8.64
C GLN A 43 2.80 -7.02 -8.37
N VAL A 44 3.52 -6.14 -9.06
CA VAL A 44 3.29 -4.69 -8.99
C VAL A 44 1.87 -4.37 -9.48
N THR A 45 1.49 -4.87 -10.66
CA THR A 45 0.16 -4.67 -11.24
C THR A 45 -0.94 -5.21 -10.32
N VAL A 46 -0.76 -6.39 -9.74
CA VAL A 46 -1.72 -6.99 -8.80
C VAL A 46 -1.85 -6.16 -7.53
N ALA A 47 -0.75 -5.69 -6.96
CA ALA A 47 -0.77 -4.86 -5.75
C ALA A 47 -1.47 -3.51 -5.98
N LEU A 48 -1.11 -2.82 -7.07
CA LEU A 48 -1.74 -1.55 -7.44
C LEU A 48 -3.23 -1.76 -7.77
N GLY A 49 -3.57 -2.80 -8.52
CA GLY A 49 -4.95 -3.15 -8.85
C GLY A 49 -5.79 -3.57 -7.64
N ALA A 50 -5.18 -4.08 -6.58
CA ALA A 50 -5.86 -4.35 -5.31
C ALA A 50 -6.12 -3.08 -4.48
N GLY A 51 -5.58 -1.93 -4.90
CA GLY A 51 -5.79 -0.62 -4.29
C GLY A 51 -4.60 -0.09 -3.50
N MET A 52 -3.39 -0.65 -3.67
CA MET A 52 -2.17 -0.07 -3.09
C MET A 52 -1.74 1.16 -3.89
N ASP A 53 -1.09 2.12 -3.23
CA ASP A 53 -0.68 3.38 -3.86
C ASP A 53 0.71 3.30 -4.51
N GLU A 54 1.62 2.56 -3.87
CA GLU A 54 2.97 2.33 -4.35
C GLU A 54 3.45 0.93 -4.00
N VAL A 55 4.51 0.48 -4.67
CA VAL A 55 5.17 -0.80 -4.41
C VAL A 55 6.66 -0.56 -4.25
N VAL A 56 7.24 -1.15 -3.21
CA VAL A 56 8.67 -1.09 -2.88
C VAL A 56 9.19 -2.50 -2.63
N THR A 57 10.37 -2.82 -3.16
CA THR A 57 11.02 -4.10 -2.94
C THR A 57 11.89 -4.14 -1.70
N LYS A 58 11.96 -5.29 -1.05
CA LYS A 58 12.98 -5.60 -0.03
C LYS A 58 14.28 -6.07 -0.71
N PRO A 59 15.44 -5.74 -0.14
CA PRO A 59 15.64 -4.77 0.94
C PRO A 59 15.45 -3.33 0.44
N PHE A 60 14.97 -2.43 1.29
CA PHE A 60 14.85 -0.99 1.02
C PHE A 60 15.55 -0.19 2.12
N LEU A 61 15.94 1.04 1.80
CA LEU A 61 16.54 1.95 2.78
C LEU A 61 15.51 2.98 3.26
N VAL A 62 15.59 3.36 4.54
CA VAL A 62 14.70 4.37 5.13
C VAL A 62 14.75 5.69 4.35
N ARG A 63 15.94 6.10 3.90
CA ARG A 63 16.14 7.32 3.09
C ARG A 63 15.39 7.31 1.76
N GLU A 64 15.03 6.14 1.24
CA GLU A 64 14.28 5.97 -0.01
C GLU A 64 12.77 5.84 0.25
N LEU A 65 12.38 5.28 1.40
CA LEU A 65 10.98 5.06 1.75
C LEU A 65 10.30 6.30 2.35
N VAL A 66 11.01 7.04 3.22
CA VAL A 66 10.43 8.21 3.91
C VAL A 66 9.90 9.28 2.94
N PRO A 67 10.63 9.68 1.88
CA PRO A 67 10.11 10.67 0.94
C PRO A 67 8.81 10.22 0.25
N ARG A 68 8.68 8.92 -0.06
CA ARG A 68 7.46 8.34 -0.66
C ARG A 68 6.29 8.40 0.31
N MET A 69 6.52 8.04 1.58
CA MET A 69 5.49 8.15 2.62
C MET A 69 5.00 9.59 2.77
N VAL A 70 5.93 10.56 2.83
CA VAL A 70 5.57 11.99 2.93
C VAL A 70 4.76 12.44 1.72
N ALA A 71 5.19 12.09 0.51
CA ALA A 71 4.48 12.44 -0.72
C ALA A 71 3.05 11.89 -0.74
N LEU A 72 2.85 10.64 -0.32
CA LEU A 72 1.53 10.01 -0.25
C LEU A 72 0.64 10.62 0.82
N VAL A 73 1.18 10.90 2.01
CA VAL A 73 0.41 11.59 3.07
C VAL A 73 -0.02 12.97 2.60
N GLN A 74 0.88 13.73 1.98
CA GLN A 74 0.54 15.05 1.42
C GLN A 74 -0.53 14.96 0.33
N LYS A 75 -0.45 13.95 -0.55
CA LYS A 75 -1.42 13.73 -1.63
C LYS A 75 -2.85 13.49 -1.12
N TYR A 76 -3.01 12.73 -0.03
CA TYR A 76 -4.33 12.26 0.42
C TYR A 76 -4.84 12.92 1.70
N MET A 77 -3.97 13.55 2.50
CA MET A 77 -4.34 14.21 3.76
C MET A 77 -3.99 15.71 3.79
N GLY A 78 -3.31 16.23 2.76
CA GLY A 78 -2.87 17.62 2.68
C GLY A 78 -3.88 18.59 2.04
N GLY A 79 -5.17 18.22 1.98
CA GLY A 79 -6.26 19.04 1.43
C GLY A 79 -7.25 19.45 2.50
#